data_AF-A0A420CRE0-F1
#
_entry.id   AF-A0A420CRE0-F1
#
_cell.length_a   1.000
_cell.length_b   1.000
_cell.length_c   1.000
_cell.angle_alpha   90.00
_cell.angle_beta   90.00
_cell.angle_gamma   90.00
#
_symmetry.space_group_name_H-M   'P 1'
#
loop_
_entity.id
_entity.type
_entity.pdbx_description
1 polymer ?
#
loop_
_entity_poly.entity_id
_entity_poly.type
_entity_poly.pdbx_seq_one_letter_code
_entity_poly.pdbx_strand_id
1 'polypeptide(L)'
;MNDLILHISDLHVSDQSGDLGPANSNSHLTLERANNTAYIKLFTDKVKELEYNKLYLLVTGDISNIGESAEFEEASHLLDLLMAELRLPKEQILLIPGDHDVHRDTIKDAIRKKIAREDHQILKFKNFNEFYHKIKGEDFDYKKSIFDHLIIGDILLLAVNSNFNVDQNGGHGFLPTVEFEKELEKFREEYKNHELILCLHHNLEGEHEDKQFGQWQETNRRLLSTILERNRVKCVLNGNEHTANSKTLADSEGVILSDSGPFSSKGNPRATFKVYEIETSGGNLILQNKVYELRTISSTREGAFGAWAKYSYEDIKKVELENFVLRKVPERQENDQIDFLPENTDQQEIISAEPFPLLPTDTDGDREAEPSVTHEEERKTEIRIYENKVLQKNLYEIVKEKKLFHQGHFHWSETSRAHNWIDIGRLLENFEDLYFAQNTIIDVLEKMELVEQADLIIGLGYEGNMIASKASLKYPQKYTYLPYSYRWLDHNKFENKLNLKNEDKKYKTVILITDVVNDGRTIRKLVGKEDREKTFFDNVEKIIVVSLFYTGDQKLNHDILNYDRLPKEYQKNDEVINNIEFYSVRQLKIEKCPYGDDYKTECFILRDNLHCVHKFYTEQ
;
A
#
# COMPACT_ATOMS: atom_id res chain seq x y z
N MET A 1 -16.78 -18.29 -21.48
CA MET A 1 -15.46 -18.03 -22.08
C MET A 1 -15.04 -16.65 -21.64
N ASN A 2 -13.81 -16.53 -21.15
CA ASN A 2 -13.27 -15.29 -20.61
C ASN A 2 -12.55 -14.49 -21.71
N ASP A 3 -12.36 -13.19 -21.46
CA ASP A 3 -11.50 -12.35 -22.31
C ASP A 3 -10.02 -12.64 -21.97
N LEU A 4 -9.15 -12.61 -22.96
CA LEU A 4 -7.71 -12.90 -22.82
C LEU A 4 -6.85 -11.70 -23.21
N ILE A 5 -5.81 -11.44 -22.43
CA ILE A 5 -4.70 -10.54 -22.79
C ILE A 5 -3.50 -11.41 -23.17
N LEU A 6 -3.10 -11.35 -24.43
CA LEU A 6 -1.90 -11.98 -24.96
C LEU A 6 -0.73 -11.00 -24.84
N HIS A 7 0.27 -11.34 -24.03
CA HIS A 7 1.40 -10.47 -23.71
C HIS A 7 2.70 -11.05 -24.27
N ILE A 8 3.33 -10.28 -25.15
CA ILE A 8 4.63 -10.55 -25.75
C ILE A 8 5.54 -9.33 -25.58
N SER A 9 6.85 -9.55 -25.54
CA SER A 9 7.87 -8.51 -25.44
C SER A 9 9.15 -8.98 -26.12
N ASP A 10 10.09 -8.07 -26.34
CA ASP A 10 11.47 -8.36 -26.75
C ASP A 10 11.49 -9.23 -28.01
N LEU A 11 10.80 -8.73 -29.04
CA LEU A 11 10.73 -9.35 -30.36
C LEU A 11 12.11 -9.32 -31.03
N HIS A 12 12.88 -8.24 -30.83
CA HIS A 12 14.24 -8.07 -31.37
C HIS A 12 14.33 -8.49 -32.84
N VAL A 13 13.46 -7.94 -33.69
CA VAL A 13 13.58 -8.15 -35.14
C VAL A 13 14.92 -7.60 -35.57
N SER A 14 15.79 -8.45 -36.13
CA SER A 14 17.20 -8.12 -36.28
C SER A 14 17.74 -8.35 -37.68
N ASP A 15 18.47 -7.36 -38.20
CA ASP A 15 19.34 -7.56 -39.36
C ASP A 15 20.49 -8.52 -39.03
N GLN A 16 20.52 -9.67 -39.71
CA GLN A 16 21.55 -10.70 -39.50
C GLN A 16 22.78 -10.50 -40.38
N SER A 17 22.75 -9.60 -41.38
CA SER A 17 23.96 -9.32 -42.16
C SER A 17 24.98 -8.51 -41.36
N GLY A 18 24.49 -7.72 -40.39
CA GLY A 18 25.27 -6.79 -39.60
C GLY A 18 25.63 -5.50 -40.34
N ASP A 19 25.00 -5.25 -41.49
CA ASP A 19 25.28 -4.06 -42.30
C ASP A 19 24.75 -2.78 -41.65
N LEU A 20 23.63 -2.89 -40.92
CA LEU A 20 23.00 -1.76 -40.23
C LEU A 20 23.52 -1.57 -38.80
N GLY A 21 24.12 -2.60 -38.19
CA GLY A 21 24.59 -2.55 -36.82
C GLY A 21 24.81 -3.94 -36.20
N PRO A 22 24.95 -4.04 -34.87
CA PRO A 22 25.18 -5.32 -34.20
C PRO A 22 23.97 -6.25 -34.37
N ALA A 23 24.17 -7.36 -35.08
CA ALA A 23 23.17 -8.41 -35.26
C ALA A 23 22.88 -9.16 -33.96
N ASN A 24 21.60 -9.43 -33.69
CA ASN A 24 21.17 -10.34 -32.63
C ASN A 24 21.01 -11.75 -33.19
N SER A 25 22.10 -12.50 -33.16
CA SER A 25 22.12 -13.92 -33.60
C SER A 25 21.20 -14.83 -32.78
N ASN A 26 20.79 -14.38 -31.58
CA ASN A 26 19.92 -15.11 -30.68
C ASN A 26 18.42 -14.86 -30.96
N SER A 27 18.04 -14.03 -31.93
CA SER A 27 16.64 -13.82 -32.30
C SER A 27 16.19 -14.79 -33.42
N HIS A 28 15.00 -15.38 -33.27
CA HIS A 28 14.28 -16.10 -34.33
C HIS A 28 13.73 -15.15 -35.40
N LEU A 29 13.54 -13.87 -35.07
CA LEU A 29 12.98 -12.87 -35.97
C LEU A 29 14.11 -12.09 -36.65
N THR A 30 14.14 -12.17 -37.97
CA THR A 30 15.19 -11.59 -38.81
C THR A 30 14.59 -10.68 -39.87
N LEU A 31 15.35 -10.22 -40.86
CA LEU A 31 14.79 -9.61 -42.07
C LEU A 31 14.32 -10.64 -43.12
N GLU A 32 14.45 -11.95 -42.86
CA GLU A 32 13.98 -13.02 -43.73
C GLU A 32 12.49 -13.35 -43.52
N ARG A 33 11.64 -12.69 -44.30
CA ARG A 33 10.17 -12.78 -44.20
C ARG A 33 9.60 -14.20 -44.14
N ALA A 34 10.12 -15.13 -44.93
CA ALA A 34 9.60 -16.50 -44.98
C ALA A 34 9.78 -17.25 -43.65
N ASN A 35 10.95 -17.09 -43.02
CA ASN A 35 11.27 -17.69 -41.73
C ASN A 35 10.38 -17.10 -40.63
N ASN A 36 10.24 -15.77 -40.60
CA ASN A 36 9.41 -15.10 -39.61
C ASN A 36 7.92 -15.47 -39.76
N THR A 37 7.42 -15.57 -41.00
CA THR A 37 6.04 -16.01 -41.26
C THR A 37 5.76 -17.38 -40.67
N ALA A 38 6.70 -18.33 -40.82
CA ALA A 38 6.56 -19.66 -40.26
C ALA A 38 6.58 -19.64 -38.72
N TYR A 39 7.43 -18.81 -38.12
CA TYR A 39 7.50 -18.61 -36.67
C TYR A 39 6.18 -18.04 -36.11
N ILE A 40 5.66 -16.97 -36.72
CA ILE A 40 4.39 -16.35 -36.32
C ILE A 40 3.22 -17.32 -36.51
N LYS A 41 3.20 -18.11 -37.59
CA LYS A 41 2.15 -19.13 -37.77
C LYS A 41 2.17 -20.17 -36.66
N LEU A 42 3.34 -20.72 -36.33
CA LEU A 42 3.50 -21.65 -35.21
C LEU A 42 2.95 -21.06 -33.90
N PHE A 43 3.22 -19.79 -33.63
CA PHE A 43 2.69 -19.07 -32.48
C PHE A 43 1.16 -18.89 -32.54
N THR A 44 0.64 -18.37 -33.65
CA THR A 44 -0.81 -18.12 -33.79
C THR A 44 -1.64 -19.40 -33.78
N ASP A 45 -1.11 -20.50 -34.32
CA ASP A 45 -1.75 -21.82 -34.25
C ASP A 45 -1.90 -22.24 -32.78
N LYS A 46 -0.88 -22.01 -31.95
CA LYS A 46 -0.98 -22.28 -30.50
C LYS A 46 -2.03 -21.41 -29.83
N VAL A 47 -2.09 -20.12 -30.15
CA VAL A 47 -3.06 -19.19 -29.56
C VAL A 47 -4.50 -19.55 -29.97
N LYS A 48 -4.71 -20.03 -31.21
CA LYS A 48 -6.02 -20.48 -31.70
C LYS A 48 -6.54 -21.75 -30.99
N GLU A 49 -5.67 -22.52 -30.33
CA GLU A 49 -6.09 -23.64 -29.48
C GLU A 49 -6.71 -23.18 -28.15
N LEU A 50 -6.54 -21.91 -27.77
CA LEU A 50 -7.08 -21.37 -26.53
C LEU A 50 -8.55 -20.98 -26.70
N GLU A 51 -9.37 -21.27 -25.70
CA GLU A 51 -10.76 -20.81 -25.67
C GLU A 51 -10.84 -19.39 -25.11
N TYR A 52 -11.48 -18.48 -25.84
CA TYR A 52 -11.67 -17.10 -25.42
C TYR A 52 -12.89 -16.46 -26.04
N ASN A 53 -13.39 -15.41 -25.39
CA ASN A 53 -14.45 -14.56 -25.92
C ASN A 53 -13.88 -13.44 -26.79
N LYS A 54 -13.01 -12.60 -26.22
CA LYS A 54 -12.19 -11.63 -26.96
C LYS A 54 -10.73 -11.80 -26.63
N LEU A 55 -9.87 -11.46 -27.60
CA LEU A 55 -8.43 -11.49 -27.46
C LEU A 55 -7.91 -10.05 -27.60
N TYR A 56 -6.98 -9.67 -26.75
CA TYR A 56 -6.28 -8.38 -26.80
C TYR A 56 -4.79 -8.65 -26.85
N LEU A 57 -4.04 -7.85 -27.61
CA LEU A 57 -2.60 -7.99 -27.75
C LEU A 57 -1.88 -6.85 -27.02
N LEU A 58 -0.94 -7.22 -26.17
CA LEU A 58 -0.03 -6.31 -25.49
C LEU A 58 1.40 -6.61 -25.95
N VAL A 59 2.09 -5.59 -26.47
CA VAL A 59 3.50 -5.64 -26.85
C VAL A 59 4.29 -4.63 -26.00
N THR A 60 5.13 -5.09 -25.08
CA THR A 60 5.80 -4.25 -24.06
C THR A 60 7.23 -3.82 -24.40
N GLY A 61 7.58 -3.75 -25.69
CA GLY A 61 8.82 -3.13 -26.14
C GLY A 61 9.81 -4.07 -26.81
N ASP A 62 10.96 -3.49 -27.15
CA ASP A 62 12.05 -4.11 -27.89
C ASP A 62 11.55 -4.86 -29.13
N ILE A 63 10.79 -4.11 -29.94
CA ILE A 63 10.20 -4.60 -31.18
C ILE A 63 11.31 -4.81 -32.22
N SER A 64 12.19 -3.83 -32.34
CA SER A 64 13.39 -3.81 -33.15
C SER A 64 14.62 -4.12 -32.31
N ASN A 65 15.72 -4.50 -32.95
CA ASN A 65 16.99 -4.79 -32.27
C ASN A 65 17.87 -3.55 -32.12
N ILE A 66 17.80 -2.57 -33.03
CA ILE A 66 18.59 -1.33 -32.95
C ILE A 66 17.81 -0.07 -33.38
N GLY A 67 16.49 -0.16 -33.51
CA GLY A 67 15.64 0.97 -33.87
C GLY A 67 15.69 1.31 -35.36
N GLU A 68 16.12 0.38 -36.20
CA GLU A 68 16.30 0.60 -37.63
C GLU A 68 15.00 0.47 -38.43
N SER A 69 14.88 1.29 -39.48
CA SER A 69 13.67 1.33 -40.31
C SER A 69 13.33 -0.02 -40.94
N ALA A 70 14.33 -0.76 -41.43
CA ALA A 70 14.15 -2.09 -42.02
C ALA A 70 13.63 -3.13 -40.99
N GLU A 71 14.08 -3.05 -39.73
CA GLU A 71 13.62 -3.92 -38.65
C GLU A 71 12.15 -3.63 -38.33
N PHE A 72 11.76 -2.35 -38.29
CA PHE A 72 10.38 -1.93 -38.10
C PHE A 72 9.46 -2.25 -39.28
N GLU A 73 9.96 -2.19 -40.52
CA GLU A 73 9.20 -2.60 -41.70
C GLU A 73 8.80 -4.08 -41.63
N GLU A 74 9.74 -4.94 -41.24
CA GLU A 74 9.46 -6.35 -41.05
C GLU A 74 8.61 -6.59 -39.80
N ALA A 75 8.87 -5.93 -38.68
CA ALA A 75 8.00 -5.99 -37.50
C ALA A 75 6.55 -5.62 -37.82
N SER A 76 6.33 -4.62 -38.68
CA SER A 76 4.99 -4.25 -39.16
C SER A 76 4.32 -5.41 -39.88
N HIS A 77 5.07 -6.09 -40.77
CA HIS A 77 4.56 -7.25 -41.49
C HIS A 77 4.18 -8.40 -40.54
N LEU A 78 4.98 -8.63 -39.49
CA LEU A 78 4.71 -9.66 -38.49
C LEU A 78 3.45 -9.35 -37.68
N LEU A 79 3.27 -8.10 -37.25
CA LEU A 79 2.05 -7.69 -36.55
C LEU A 79 0.83 -7.73 -37.47
N ASP A 80 0.93 -7.30 -38.73
CA ASP A 80 -0.16 -7.42 -39.70
C ASP A 80 -0.58 -8.89 -39.89
N LEU A 81 0.39 -9.81 -39.97
CA LEU A 81 0.14 -11.24 -40.07
C LEU A 81 -0.53 -11.79 -38.80
N LEU A 82 0.00 -11.45 -37.62
CA LEU A 82 -0.54 -11.86 -36.33
C LEU A 82 -2.00 -11.35 -36.18
N MET A 83 -2.24 -10.08 -36.51
CA MET A 83 -3.56 -9.46 -36.52
C MET A 83 -4.53 -10.17 -37.45
N ALA A 84 -4.09 -10.51 -38.67
CA ALA A 84 -4.93 -11.21 -39.63
C ALA A 84 -5.27 -12.64 -39.17
N GLU A 85 -4.26 -13.39 -38.69
CA GLU A 85 -4.42 -14.79 -38.26
C GLU A 85 -5.28 -14.91 -37.00
N LEU A 86 -5.16 -13.97 -36.06
CA LEU A 86 -5.92 -13.94 -34.80
C LEU A 86 -7.17 -13.05 -34.86
N ARG A 87 -7.42 -12.41 -36.01
CA ARG A 87 -8.54 -11.48 -36.26
C ARG A 87 -8.59 -10.32 -35.23
N LEU A 88 -7.43 -9.79 -34.88
CA LEU A 88 -7.30 -8.67 -33.95
C LEU A 88 -7.47 -7.33 -34.69
N PRO A 89 -8.48 -6.54 -34.34
CA PRO A 89 -8.61 -5.16 -34.81
C PRO A 89 -7.59 -4.26 -34.08
N LYS A 90 -7.26 -3.11 -34.67
CA LYS A 90 -6.22 -2.18 -34.18
C LYS A 90 -6.53 -1.63 -32.79
N GLU A 91 -7.80 -1.54 -32.45
CA GLU A 91 -8.31 -1.06 -31.17
C GLU A 91 -8.12 -2.09 -30.04
N GLN A 92 -7.75 -3.34 -30.33
CA GLN A 92 -7.47 -4.38 -29.34
C GLN A 92 -5.97 -4.60 -29.11
N ILE A 93 -5.13 -3.66 -29.55
CA ILE A 93 -3.67 -3.77 -29.51
C ILE A 93 -3.10 -2.59 -28.75
N LEU A 94 -2.24 -2.86 -27.78
CA LEU A 94 -1.45 -1.88 -27.07
C LEU A 94 0.04 -2.12 -27.36
N LEU A 95 0.72 -1.10 -27.90
CA LEU A 95 2.13 -1.17 -28.30
C LEU A 95 2.94 -0.17 -27.48
N ILE A 96 4.02 -0.64 -26.85
CA ILE A 96 4.92 0.15 -26.04
C ILE A 96 6.33 0.06 -26.64
N PRO A 97 7.09 1.17 -26.76
CA PRO A 97 8.48 1.11 -27.18
C PRO A 97 9.39 0.57 -26.07
N GLY A 98 10.42 -0.18 -26.43
CA GLY A 98 11.55 -0.50 -25.57
C GLY A 98 12.77 0.40 -25.79
N ASP A 99 13.89 0.10 -25.13
CA ASP A 99 15.10 0.91 -25.25
C ASP A 99 15.91 0.59 -26.51
N HIS A 100 15.67 -0.59 -27.12
CA HIS A 100 16.18 -0.93 -28.44
C HIS A 100 15.35 -0.31 -29.58
N ASP A 101 14.12 0.13 -29.32
CA ASP A 101 13.27 0.84 -30.29
C ASP A 101 13.68 2.31 -30.50
N VAL A 102 14.65 2.78 -29.70
CA VAL A 102 15.27 4.09 -29.82
C VAL A 102 16.40 4.03 -30.84
N HIS A 103 16.33 4.84 -31.90
CA HIS A 103 17.36 4.83 -32.94
C HIS A 103 18.62 5.62 -32.52
N ARG A 104 19.58 4.91 -31.92
CA ARG A 104 20.77 5.48 -31.27
C ARG A 104 21.68 6.26 -32.23
N ASP A 105 21.80 5.85 -33.48
CA ASP A 105 22.66 6.53 -34.46
C ASP A 105 22.14 7.89 -34.89
N THR A 106 20.81 8.06 -34.97
CA THR A 106 20.21 9.38 -35.18
C THR A 106 20.51 10.32 -34.01
N ILE A 107 20.55 9.82 -32.78
CA ILE A 107 20.95 10.62 -31.61
C ILE A 107 22.41 11.06 -31.73
N LYS A 108 23.33 10.15 -32.09
CA LYS A 108 24.76 10.47 -32.27
C LYS A 108 24.94 11.57 -33.31
N ASP A 109 24.22 11.50 -34.42
CA ASP A 109 24.27 12.51 -35.47
C ASP A 109 23.68 13.85 -35.04
N ALA A 110 22.60 13.85 -34.27
CA ALA A 110 22.02 15.06 -33.70
C ALA A 110 23.00 15.77 -32.74
N ILE A 111 23.68 15.00 -31.88
CA ILE A 111 24.72 15.50 -30.97
C ILE A 111 25.88 16.13 -31.76
N ARG A 112 26.38 15.45 -32.80
CA ARG A 112 27.46 15.98 -33.66
C ARG A 112 27.05 17.31 -34.32
N LYS A 113 25.78 17.43 -34.71
CA LYS A 113 25.18 18.63 -35.31
C LYS A 113 24.77 19.69 -34.29
N LYS A 114 24.97 19.45 -32.98
CA LYS A 114 24.59 20.34 -31.87
C LYS A 114 23.10 20.72 -31.89
N ILE A 115 22.25 19.76 -32.24
CA ILE A 115 20.80 19.90 -32.16
C ILE A 115 20.38 19.99 -30.68
N ALA A 116 19.27 20.66 -30.38
CA ALA A 116 18.78 20.78 -29.01
C ALA A 116 18.28 19.43 -28.48
N ARG A 117 18.38 19.22 -27.16
CA ARG A 117 18.00 17.96 -26.52
C ARG A 117 16.51 17.61 -26.70
N GLU A 118 15.63 18.61 -26.75
CA GLU A 118 14.19 18.40 -26.98
C GLU A 118 13.93 17.78 -28.36
N ASP A 119 14.68 18.21 -29.37
CA ASP A 119 14.60 17.66 -30.72
C ASP A 119 15.17 16.24 -30.79
N HIS A 120 16.07 15.85 -29.88
CA HIS A 120 16.59 14.48 -29.80
C HIS A 120 15.47 13.48 -29.48
N GLN A 121 14.49 13.85 -28.64
CA GLN A 121 13.36 12.96 -28.32
C GLN A 121 12.52 12.66 -29.57
N ILE A 122 12.30 13.67 -30.42
CA ILE A 122 11.56 13.51 -31.68
C ILE A 122 12.33 12.58 -32.61
N LEU A 123 13.63 12.87 -32.76
CA LEU A 123 14.49 12.18 -33.71
C LEU A 123 14.70 10.72 -33.36
N LYS A 124 14.84 10.40 -32.07
CA LYS A 124 15.16 9.04 -31.64
C LYS A 124 13.99 8.06 -31.79
N PHE A 125 12.75 8.55 -31.72
CA PHE A 125 11.53 7.77 -31.94
C PHE A 125 11.00 7.85 -33.36
N LYS A 126 11.70 8.50 -34.30
CA LYS A 126 11.18 8.72 -35.65
C LYS A 126 10.75 7.41 -36.32
N ASN A 127 11.63 6.40 -36.33
CA ASN A 127 11.34 5.11 -36.97
C ASN A 127 10.23 4.36 -36.21
N PHE A 128 10.25 4.37 -34.87
CA PHE A 128 9.18 3.81 -34.06
C PHE A 128 7.83 4.48 -34.31
N ASN A 129 7.79 5.81 -34.48
CA ASN A 129 6.57 6.55 -34.77
C ASN A 129 5.99 6.17 -36.14
N GLU A 130 6.83 6.02 -37.17
CA GLU A 130 6.40 5.56 -38.50
C GLU A 130 5.79 4.14 -38.42
N PHE A 131 6.42 3.25 -37.65
CA PHE A 131 5.89 1.92 -37.35
C PHE A 131 4.56 1.97 -36.59
N TYR A 132 4.51 2.73 -35.49
CA TYR A 132 3.33 2.87 -34.64
C TYR A 132 2.15 3.41 -35.44
N HIS A 133 2.35 4.45 -36.26
CA HIS A 133 1.32 5.00 -37.14
C HIS A 133 0.78 3.97 -38.14
N LYS A 134 1.64 3.13 -38.72
CA LYS A 134 1.20 2.08 -39.64
C LYS A 134 0.25 1.08 -38.97
N ILE A 135 0.56 0.68 -37.73
CA ILE A 135 -0.26 -0.28 -36.98
C ILE A 135 -1.50 0.39 -36.39
N LYS A 136 -1.34 1.48 -35.63
CA LYS A 136 -2.42 2.14 -34.87
C LYS A 136 -3.24 3.15 -35.66
N GLY A 137 -2.68 3.72 -36.72
CA GLY A 137 -3.32 4.76 -37.54
C GLY A 137 -3.20 6.17 -36.96
N GLU A 138 -2.41 6.35 -35.90
CA GLU A 138 -2.15 7.62 -35.24
C GLU A 138 -0.68 7.72 -34.84
N ASP A 139 -0.20 8.95 -34.61
CA ASP A 139 1.19 9.19 -34.25
C ASP A 139 1.44 8.90 -32.76
N PHE A 140 2.62 8.35 -32.47
CA PHE A 140 3.12 8.16 -31.12
C PHE A 140 3.45 9.50 -30.46
N ASP A 141 2.72 9.84 -29.38
CA ASP A 141 2.94 11.05 -28.61
C ASP A 141 4.09 10.89 -27.60
N TYR A 142 5.32 11.01 -28.10
CA TYR A 142 6.55 10.88 -27.32
C TYR A 142 6.71 11.92 -26.18
N LYS A 143 5.84 12.93 -26.10
CA LYS A 143 5.88 13.95 -25.03
C LYS A 143 5.11 13.51 -23.78
N LYS A 144 4.13 12.63 -23.93
CA LYS A 144 3.34 12.11 -22.81
C LYS A 144 4.03 10.93 -22.16
N SER A 145 3.80 10.79 -20.86
CA SER A 145 4.21 9.58 -20.14
C SER A 145 3.24 8.44 -20.43
N ILE A 146 1.93 8.73 -20.37
CA ILE A 146 0.85 7.85 -20.78
C ILE A 146 0.35 8.30 -22.16
N PHE A 147 0.66 7.53 -23.20
CA PHE A 147 0.42 7.93 -24.59
C PHE A 147 -0.70 7.15 -25.28
N ASP A 148 -1.10 5.99 -24.75
CA ASP A 148 -2.17 5.14 -25.28
C ASP A 148 -2.82 4.36 -24.11
N HIS A 149 -4.01 3.80 -24.31
CA HIS A 149 -4.72 3.01 -23.32
C HIS A 149 -5.69 2.01 -23.97
N LEU A 150 -6.04 0.97 -23.21
CA LEU A 150 -6.98 -0.06 -23.64
C LEU A 150 -7.93 -0.44 -22.49
N ILE A 151 -9.23 -0.47 -22.78
CA ILE A 151 -10.27 -0.84 -21.80
C ILE A 151 -10.70 -2.27 -22.07
N ILE A 152 -10.65 -3.11 -21.03
CA ILE A 152 -11.04 -4.53 -21.10
C ILE A 152 -11.93 -4.86 -19.91
N GLY A 153 -13.25 -4.78 -20.11
CA GLY A 153 -14.20 -4.90 -19.01
C GLY A 153 -13.91 -3.86 -17.92
N ASP A 154 -13.66 -4.31 -16.70
CA ASP A 154 -13.33 -3.46 -15.55
C ASP A 154 -11.83 -3.12 -15.43
N ILE A 155 -11.01 -3.46 -16.43
CA ILE A 155 -9.57 -3.19 -16.44
C ILE A 155 -9.26 -2.05 -17.41
N LEU A 156 -8.39 -1.13 -16.98
CA LEU A 156 -7.77 -0.14 -17.84
C LEU A 156 -6.26 -0.39 -17.91
N LEU A 157 -5.78 -0.77 -19.10
CA LEU A 157 -4.36 -0.84 -19.42
C LEU A 157 -3.88 0.53 -19.88
N LEU A 158 -2.78 1.01 -19.33
CA LEU A 158 -2.16 2.29 -19.70
C LEU A 158 -0.78 2.04 -20.30
N ALA A 159 -0.57 2.47 -21.55
CA ALA A 159 0.73 2.39 -22.22
C ALA A 159 1.63 3.53 -21.75
N VAL A 160 2.77 3.18 -21.16
CA VAL A 160 3.67 4.12 -20.50
C VAL A 160 5.05 4.08 -21.15
N ASN A 161 5.54 5.26 -21.57
CA ASN A 161 6.85 5.40 -22.20
C ASN A 161 7.95 5.52 -21.13
N SER A 162 8.65 4.42 -20.82
CA SER A 162 9.77 4.42 -19.85
C SER A 162 11.11 4.91 -20.42
N ASN A 163 11.18 5.32 -21.70
CA ASN A 163 12.44 5.53 -22.42
C ASN A 163 12.91 6.99 -22.44
N PHE A 164 12.39 7.87 -21.58
CA PHE A 164 12.67 9.31 -21.63
C PHE A 164 14.16 9.65 -21.57
N ASN A 165 14.95 8.92 -20.77
CA ASN A 165 16.39 9.15 -20.61
C ASN A 165 17.28 8.19 -21.42
N VAL A 166 16.71 7.26 -22.20
CA VAL A 166 17.49 6.40 -23.09
C VAL A 166 18.15 7.26 -24.18
N ASP A 167 19.46 7.13 -24.33
CA ASP A 167 20.26 7.91 -25.28
C ASP A 167 21.12 7.02 -26.20
N GLN A 168 22.10 7.61 -26.89
CA GLN A 168 23.01 6.91 -27.79
C GLN A 168 23.82 5.76 -27.15
N ASN A 169 23.92 5.74 -25.81
CA ASN A 169 24.64 4.75 -25.03
C ASN A 169 23.69 3.75 -24.33
N GLY A 170 22.38 3.82 -24.61
CA GLY A 170 21.35 3.14 -23.83
C GLY A 170 20.89 3.99 -22.65
N GLY A 171 20.23 3.39 -21.68
CA GLY A 171 19.83 4.10 -20.46
C GLY A 171 18.96 3.26 -19.54
N HIS A 172 18.75 3.78 -18.34
CA HIS A 172 17.79 3.23 -17.40
C HIS A 172 16.38 3.77 -17.68
N GLY A 173 15.37 3.01 -17.26
CA GLY A 173 13.98 3.42 -17.22
C GLY A 173 13.82 4.73 -16.44
N PHE A 174 13.02 5.64 -17.00
CA PHE A 174 12.74 6.94 -16.41
C PHE A 174 11.38 7.48 -16.83
N LEU A 175 10.66 8.08 -15.87
CA LEU A 175 9.46 8.88 -16.11
C LEU A 175 9.58 10.28 -15.52
N PRO A 176 9.08 11.33 -16.21
CA PRO A 176 8.88 12.63 -15.58
C PRO A 176 7.71 12.52 -14.59
N THR A 177 8.00 12.21 -13.33
CA THR A 177 7.00 11.74 -12.34
C THR A 177 5.90 12.75 -12.04
N VAL A 178 6.19 14.05 -12.12
CA VAL A 178 5.18 15.12 -11.89
C VAL A 178 4.16 15.15 -13.02
N GLU A 179 4.61 15.04 -14.27
CA GLU A 179 3.75 15.01 -15.45
C GLU A 179 2.98 13.68 -15.51
N PHE A 180 3.66 12.56 -15.24
CA PHE A 180 3.05 11.24 -15.17
C PHE A 180 1.92 11.17 -14.14
N GLU A 181 2.14 11.67 -12.91
CA GLU A 181 1.11 11.67 -11.86
C GLU A 181 -0.12 12.49 -12.29
N LYS A 182 0.08 13.65 -12.91
CA LYS A 182 -1.03 14.47 -13.47
C LYS A 182 -1.78 13.78 -14.60
N GLU A 183 -1.09 13.04 -15.47
CA GLU A 183 -1.74 12.25 -16.53
C GLU A 183 -2.53 11.09 -15.93
N LEU A 184 -1.97 10.40 -14.94
CA LEU A 184 -2.60 9.29 -14.24
C LEU A 184 -3.87 9.71 -13.49
N GLU A 185 -3.83 10.87 -12.82
CA GLU A 185 -5.00 11.47 -12.15
C GLU A 185 -6.18 11.66 -13.11
N LYS A 186 -5.93 12.13 -14.34
CA LYS A 186 -6.98 12.30 -15.35
C LYS A 186 -7.63 10.97 -15.71
N PHE A 187 -6.84 9.93 -15.94
CA PHE A 187 -7.37 8.59 -16.20
C PHE A 187 -8.13 8.03 -14.99
N ARG A 188 -7.67 8.30 -13.76
CA ARG A 188 -8.39 7.92 -12.54
C ARG A 188 -9.73 8.64 -12.41
N GLU A 189 -9.81 9.91 -12.79
CA GLU A 189 -11.05 10.69 -12.78
C GLU A 189 -12.04 10.21 -13.86
N GLU A 190 -11.55 9.87 -15.05
CA GLU A 190 -12.36 9.40 -16.16
C GLU A 190 -12.84 7.95 -15.95
N TYR A 191 -11.98 7.08 -15.41
CA TYR A 191 -12.20 5.64 -15.26
C TYR A 191 -12.24 5.18 -13.79
N LYS A 192 -12.99 5.89 -12.94
CA LYS A 192 -13.03 5.70 -11.47
C LYS A 192 -13.24 4.27 -10.97
N ASN A 193 -14.01 3.47 -11.73
CA ASN A 193 -14.40 2.11 -11.34
C ASN A 193 -13.50 1.02 -11.95
N HIS A 194 -12.50 1.39 -12.76
CA HIS A 194 -11.61 0.44 -13.39
C HIS A 194 -10.36 0.19 -12.54
N GLU A 195 -9.90 -1.05 -12.54
CA GLU A 195 -8.59 -1.39 -11.99
C GLU A 195 -7.50 -1.00 -13.00
N LEU A 196 -6.48 -0.29 -12.52
CA LEU A 196 -5.39 0.17 -13.38
C LEU A 196 -4.27 -0.85 -13.44
N ILE A 197 -3.82 -1.09 -14.67
CA ILE A 197 -2.60 -1.82 -14.98
C ILE A 197 -1.72 -0.92 -15.83
N LEU A 198 -0.46 -0.76 -15.43
CA LEU A 198 0.51 -0.06 -16.26
C LEU A 198 1.22 -1.05 -17.17
N CYS A 199 1.47 -0.64 -18.41
CA CYS A 199 2.24 -1.39 -19.38
C CYS A 199 3.45 -0.55 -19.77
N LEU A 200 4.66 -1.01 -19.44
CA LEU A 200 5.91 -0.28 -19.67
C LEU A 200 7.04 -1.27 -19.98
N HIS A 201 8.14 -0.83 -20.58
CA HIS A 201 9.19 -1.75 -20.97
C HIS A 201 10.11 -2.16 -19.80
N HIS A 202 10.75 -1.20 -19.11
CA HIS A 202 11.79 -1.48 -18.11
C HIS A 202 11.27 -2.09 -16.79
N ASN A 203 11.91 -3.14 -16.27
CA ASN A 203 11.51 -3.75 -15.00
C ASN A 203 11.82 -2.85 -13.78
N LEU A 204 10.84 -2.65 -12.91
CA LEU A 204 11.01 -1.90 -11.65
C LEU A 204 11.93 -2.62 -10.65
N GLU A 205 12.15 -3.93 -10.81
CA GLU A 205 13.01 -4.74 -9.97
C GLU A 205 13.71 -5.85 -10.74
N GLY A 206 15.04 -5.83 -10.69
CA GLY A 206 15.94 -6.85 -11.22
C GLY A 206 15.71 -8.24 -10.64
N GLU A 207 15.54 -9.26 -11.48
CA GLU A 207 15.88 -10.66 -11.14
C GLU A 207 17.35 -10.95 -11.42
N HIS A 208 17.92 -10.35 -12.48
CA HIS A 208 19.29 -10.65 -12.95
C HIS A 208 20.33 -9.56 -12.66
N GLU A 209 19.91 -8.36 -12.29
CA GLU A 209 20.85 -7.34 -11.83
C GLU A 209 21.07 -7.49 -10.31
N ASP A 210 22.31 -7.73 -9.89
CA ASP A 210 22.77 -7.79 -8.48
C ASP A 210 22.56 -6.47 -7.68
N LYS A 211 21.76 -5.55 -8.21
CA LYS A 211 21.41 -4.27 -7.61
C LYS A 211 19.92 -4.29 -7.26
N GLN A 212 19.59 -4.02 -6.01
CA GLN A 212 18.21 -3.84 -5.49
C GLN A 212 17.41 -2.71 -6.19
N PHE A 213 17.94 -2.08 -7.24
CA PHE A 213 17.37 -0.91 -7.92
C PHE A 213 16.74 -1.23 -9.29
N GLY A 214 16.93 -2.46 -9.81
CA GLY A 214 16.49 -2.85 -11.16
C GLY A 214 17.07 -1.96 -12.26
N GLN A 215 16.44 -1.95 -13.44
CA GLN A 215 16.88 -1.18 -14.61
C GLN A 215 16.42 0.29 -14.58
N TRP A 216 16.16 0.86 -13.41
CA TRP A 216 15.62 2.22 -13.25
C TRP A 216 16.59 3.16 -12.53
N GLN A 217 16.45 4.46 -12.80
CA GLN A 217 17.10 5.47 -11.95
C GLN A 217 16.54 5.38 -10.52
N GLU A 218 17.40 5.17 -9.52
CA GLU A 218 17.02 4.88 -8.13
C GLU A 218 15.97 5.85 -7.55
N THR A 219 16.21 7.16 -7.66
CA THR A 219 15.28 8.18 -7.15
C THR A 219 13.97 8.20 -7.90
N ASN A 220 14.00 7.93 -9.21
CA ASN A 220 12.82 7.88 -10.06
C ASN A 220 11.95 6.66 -9.73
N ARG A 221 12.58 5.48 -9.55
CA ARG A 221 11.93 4.24 -9.12
C ARG A 221 11.16 4.42 -7.82
N ARG A 222 11.80 4.98 -6.79
CA ARG A 222 11.16 5.21 -5.47
C ARG A 222 9.92 6.11 -5.56
N LEU A 223 10.03 7.20 -6.33
CA LEU A 223 8.91 8.09 -6.57
C LEU A 223 7.80 7.39 -7.34
N LEU A 224 8.15 6.61 -8.37
CA LEU A 224 7.19 5.84 -9.15
C LEU A 224 6.45 4.84 -8.27
N SER A 225 7.13 4.02 -7.46
CA SER A 225 6.48 3.09 -6.52
C SER A 225 5.47 3.79 -5.63
N THR A 226 5.84 4.95 -5.07
CA THR A 226 4.93 5.78 -4.25
C THR A 226 3.70 6.24 -5.05
N ILE A 227 3.88 6.64 -6.32
CA ILE A 227 2.78 7.03 -7.21
C ILE A 227 1.86 5.85 -7.51
N LEU A 228 2.42 4.66 -7.76
CA LEU A 228 1.64 3.44 -8.04
C LEU A 228 0.70 3.11 -6.87
N GLU A 229 1.22 3.14 -5.64
CA GLU A 229 0.46 2.85 -4.42
C GLU A 229 -0.65 3.87 -4.19
N ARG A 230 -0.31 5.17 -4.20
CA ARG A 230 -1.29 6.26 -4.01
C ARG A 230 -2.42 6.19 -5.01
N ASN A 231 -2.10 5.81 -6.24
CA ASN A 231 -3.05 5.68 -7.32
C ASN A 231 -3.60 4.27 -7.46
N ARG A 232 -3.43 3.37 -6.46
CA ARG A 232 -3.97 2.00 -6.43
C ARG A 232 -3.73 1.20 -7.71
N VAL A 233 -2.59 1.40 -8.35
CA VAL A 233 -2.17 0.55 -9.49
C VAL A 233 -1.93 -0.85 -8.95
N LYS A 234 -2.56 -1.86 -9.55
CA LYS A 234 -2.53 -3.24 -9.03
C LYS A 234 -1.50 -4.11 -9.72
N CYS A 235 -1.19 -3.80 -10.97
CA CYS A 235 -0.28 -4.59 -11.77
C CYS A 235 0.53 -3.72 -12.72
N VAL A 236 1.77 -4.12 -12.97
CA VAL A 236 2.65 -3.59 -13.99
C VAL A 236 3.09 -4.75 -14.88
N LEU A 237 2.74 -4.67 -16.16
CA LEU A 237 3.15 -5.63 -17.19
C LEU A 237 4.34 -5.05 -17.94
N ASN A 238 5.45 -5.79 -18.00
CA ASN A 238 6.71 -5.33 -18.55
C ASN A 238 7.47 -6.39 -19.37
N GLY A 239 8.66 -6.00 -19.83
CA GLY A 239 9.61 -6.81 -20.62
C GLY A 239 11.06 -6.49 -20.21
N ASN A 240 12.01 -6.51 -21.16
CA ASN A 240 13.41 -6.07 -21.04
C ASN A 240 14.39 -7.02 -20.33
N GLU A 241 14.03 -7.63 -19.20
CA GLU A 241 14.93 -8.59 -18.53
C GLU A 241 15.05 -9.93 -19.25
N HIS A 242 14.25 -10.10 -20.31
CA HIS A 242 14.18 -11.32 -21.11
C HIS A 242 13.86 -12.55 -20.24
N THR A 243 13.17 -12.40 -19.11
CA THR A 243 12.78 -13.54 -18.29
C THR A 243 11.31 -13.52 -17.98
N ALA A 244 10.63 -14.63 -18.26
CA ALA A 244 9.27 -14.81 -17.77
C ALA A 244 9.33 -14.91 -16.23
N ASN A 245 8.89 -13.85 -15.56
CA ASN A 245 8.77 -13.80 -14.12
C ASN A 245 7.51 -13.02 -13.71
N SER A 246 7.01 -13.29 -12.50
CA SER A 246 6.09 -12.39 -11.83
C SER A 246 6.25 -12.43 -10.33
N LYS A 247 6.14 -11.27 -9.69
CA LYS A 247 6.36 -11.08 -8.26
C LYS A 247 5.59 -9.88 -7.74
N THR A 248 5.41 -9.80 -6.43
CA THR A 248 4.96 -8.57 -5.79
C THR A 248 6.16 -7.62 -5.65
N LEU A 249 6.01 -6.39 -6.12
CA LEU A 249 7.00 -5.32 -5.97
C LEU A 249 7.34 -5.16 -4.48
N ALA A 250 8.64 -5.22 -4.15
CA ALA A 250 9.09 -5.07 -2.78
C ALA A 250 8.73 -3.68 -2.24
N ASP A 251 8.45 -3.63 -0.93
CA ASP A 251 8.04 -2.42 -0.21
C ASP A 251 6.70 -1.81 -0.67
N SER A 252 5.89 -2.51 -1.50
CA SER A 252 4.57 -2.06 -1.93
C SER A 252 3.40 -2.86 -1.37
N GLU A 253 2.23 -2.23 -1.22
CA GLU A 253 0.98 -2.88 -0.81
C GLU A 253 0.35 -3.73 -1.93
N GLY A 254 1.11 -4.69 -2.47
CA GLY A 254 0.58 -5.70 -3.38
C GLY A 254 0.56 -5.32 -4.86
N VAL A 255 1.45 -4.44 -5.32
CA VAL A 255 1.63 -4.18 -6.76
C VAL A 255 2.31 -5.39 -7.40
N ILE A 256 1.67 -6.02 -8.38
CA ILE A 256 2.20 -7.19 -9.06
C ILE A 256 3.01 -6.77 -10.29
N LEU A 257 4.26 -7.19 -10.38
CA LEU A 257 5.09 -7.07 -11.57
C LEU A 257 5.00 -8.37 -12.39
N SER A 258 4.93 -8.27 -13.71
CA SER A 258 5.01 -9.43 -14.59
C SER A 258 5.72 -9.13 -15.89
N ASP A 259 6.86 -9.78 -16.09
CA ASP A 259 7.65 -9.78 -17.32
C ASP A 259 7.18 -10.94 -18.23
N SER A 260 6.94 -10.71 -19.52
CA SER A 260 6.54 -11.79 -20.44
C SER A 260 7.67 -12.75 -20.82
N GLY A 261 8.91 -12.35 -20.59
CA GLY A 261 10.11 -12.90 -21.20
C GLY A 261 10.18 -12.62 -22.71
N PRO A 262 11.21 -13.16 -23.38
CA PRO A 262 11.58 -12.73 -24.71
C PRO A 262 10.79 -13.52 -25.74
N PHE A 263 10.12 -12.84 -26.66
CA PHE A 263 9.27 -13.54 -27.62
C PHE A 263 10.08 -14.36 -28.62
N SER A 264 11.27 -13.90 -29.02
CA SER A 264 12.00 -14.45 -30.16
C SER A 264 13.30 -15.18 -29.83
N SER A 265 13.67 -15.34 -28.56
CA SER A 265 14.97 -15.90 -28.19
C SER A 265 15.15 -17.36 -28.63
N LYS A 266 16.29 -17.67 -29.27
CA LYS A 266 16.78 -19.01 -29.63
C LYS A 266 17.49 -19.72 -28.48
N GLY A 267 17.90 -18.97 -27.47
CA GLY A 267 18.90 -19.37 -26.48
C GLY A 267 18.32 -19.61 -25.09
N ASN A 268 19.13 -19.30 -24.07
CA ASN A 268 18.69 -19.22 -22.68
C ASN A 268 18.80 -17.76 -22.23
N PRO A 269 17.73 -17.13 -21.75
CA PRO A 269 16.34 -17.64 -21.62
C PRO A 269 15.70 -17.95 -22.98
N ARG A 270 14.82 -18.97 -23.00
CA ARG A 270 14.11 -19.41 -24.21
C ARG A 270 12.96 -18.47 -24.55
N ALA A 271 12.49 -18.55 -25.80
CA ALA A 271 11.31 -17.82 -26.23
C ALA A 271 10.07 -18.12 -25.35
N THR A 272 9.42 -17.08 -24.85
CA THR A 272 8.21 -17.17 -24.01
C THR A 272 7.13 -16.16 -24.41
N PHE A 273 5.89 -16.44 -24.02
CA PHE A 273 4.81 -15.46 -23.98
C PHE A 273 3.86 -15.76 -22.82
N LYS A 274 3.07 -14.76 -22.44
CA LYS A 274 2.05 -14.91 -21.39
C LYS A 274 0.65 -14.69 -21.92
N VAL A 275 -0.29 -15.39 -21.30
CA VAL A 275 -1.72 -15.19 -21.49
C VAL A 275 -2.33 -14.93 -20.13
N TYR A 276 -3.01 -13.80 -20.00
CA TYR A 276 -3.79 -13.46 -18.82
C TYR A 276 -5.26 -13.68 -19.13
N GLU A 277 -5.86 -14.66 -18.47
CA GLU A 277 -7.31 -14.89 -18.56
C GLU A 277 -8.04 -14.05 -17.51
N ILE A 278 -8.98 -13.22 -17.97
CA ILE A 278 -9.72 -12.31 -17.11
C ILE A 278 -10.90 -13.03 -16.51
N GLU A 279 -10.84 -13.29 -15.21
CA GLU A 279 -11.93 -13.90 -14.45
C GLU A 279 -12.65 -12.84 -13.62
N THR A 280 -13.96 -12.72 -13.88
CA THR A 280 -14.88 -11.90 -13.07
C THR A 280 -15.93 -12.80 -12.44
N SER A 281 -15.84 -13.02 -11.13
CA SER A 281 -16.80 -13.84 -10.38
C SER A 281 -17.09 -13.21 -9.02
N GLY A 282 -18.38 -13.05 -8.68
CA GLY A 282 -18.79 -12.49 -7.37
C GLY A 282 -18.26 -11.08 -7.06
N GLY A 283 -17.89 -10.30 -8.09
CA GLY A 283 -17.26 -8.99 -7.97
C GLY A 283 -15.73 -9.02 -7.78
N ASN A 284 -15.14 -10.19 -7.62
CA ASN A 284 -13.69 -10.37 -7.74
C ASN A 284 -13.26 -10.13 -9.19
N LEU A 285 -12.04 -9.61 -9.36
CA LEU A 285 -11.39 -9.44 -10.64
C LEU A 285 -9.97 -10.01 -10.54
N ILE A 286 -9.72 -11.09 -11.26
CA ILE A 286 -8.48 -11.85 -11.20
C ILE A 286 -7.96 -12.05 -12.62
N LEU A 287 -6.64 -11.92 -12.81
CA LEU A 287 -5.95 -12.38 -14.01
C LEU A 287 -5.30 -13.73 -13.73
N GLN A 288 -5.75 -14.80 -14.38
CA GLN A 288 -5.05 -16.07 -14.33
C GLN A 288 -3.85 -16.02 -15.29
N ASN A 289 -2.65 -16.10 -14.75
CA ASN A 289 -1.40 -16.03 -15.49
C ASN A 289 -1.01 -17.40 -16.06
N LYS A 290 -0.91 -17.49 -17.38
CA LYS A 290 -0.48 -18.71 -18.10
C LYS A 290 0.77 -18.41 -18.90
N VAL A 291 1.87 -19.07 -18.55
CA VAL A 291 3.17 -18.91 -19.22
C VAL A 291 3.36 -20.02 -20.25
N TYR A 292 3.77 -19.64 -21.45
CA TYR A 292 4.09 -20.54 -22.54
C TYR A 292 5.54 -20.36 -22.95
N GLU A 293 6.21 -21.47 -23.26
CA GLU A 293 7.60 -21.51 -23.69
C GLU A 293 7.73 -22.32 -24.98
N LEU A 294 8.62 -21.87 -25.86
CA LEU A 294 9.03 -22.61 -27.03
C LEU A 294 10.03 -23.71 -26.63
N ARG A 295 9.62 -24.97 -26.80
CA ARG A 295 10.44 -26.15 -26.47
C ARG A 295 10.88 -26.88 -27.72
N THR A 296 12.15 -27.29 -27.73
CA THR A 296 12.65 -28.28 -28.67
C THR A 296 12.20 -29.68 -28.23
N ILE A 297 11.61 -30.43 -29.15
CA ILE A 297 11.14 -31.80 -28.91
C ILE A 297 12.00 -32.72 -29.78
N SER A 298 12.77 -33.60 -29.16
CA SER A 298 13.71 -34.53 -29.80
C SER A 298 13.05 -35.67 -30.60
N SER A 299 12.06 -35.34 -31.44
CA SER A 299 11.39 -36.30 -32.33
C SER A 299 11.65 -35.97 -33.79
N THR A 300 11.69 -36.98 -34.64
CA THR A 300 12.00 -36.89 -36.09
C THR A 300 10.95 -36.13 -36.93
N ARG A 301 9.96 -35.48 -36.29
CA ARG A 301 8.91 -34.65 -36.91
C ARG A 301 8.96 -33.20 -36.44
N GLU A 302 10.13 -32.70 -36.05
CA GLU A 302 10.26 -31.34 -35.52
C GLU A 302 10.06 -30.28 -36.62
N GLY A 303 9.24 -29.27 -36.34
CA GLY A 303 9.23 -28.03 -37.12
C GLY A 303 10.50 -27.21 -36.84
N ALA A 304 10.83 -26.27 -37.71
CA ALA A 304 12.12 -25.54 -37.68
C ALA A 304 12.43 -24.77 -36.38
N PHE A 305 11.45 -24.59 -35.49
CA PHE A 305 11.57 -23.78 -34.26
C PHE A 305 11.22 -24.51 -32.97
N GLY A 306 10.73 -25.76 -33.03
CA GLY A 306 10.15 -26.45 -31.87
C GLY A 306 8.63 -26.29 -31.76
N ALA A 307 8.08 -26.36 -30.53
CA ALA A 307 6.65 -26.25 -30.26
C ALA A 307 6.36 -25.48 -28.96
N TRP A 308 5.31 -24.64 -28.98
CA TRP A 308 4.87 -23.89 -27.80
C TRP A 308 4.15 -24.78 -26.79
N ALA A 309 4.65 -24.82 -25.56
CA ALA A 309 4.09 -25.60 -24.46
C ALA A 309 3.77 -24.69 -23.27
N LYS A 310 2.63 -24.93 -22.62
CA LYS A 310 2.28 -24.27 -21.36
C LYS A 310 3.14 -24.83 -20.23
N TYR A 311 3.69 -23.98 -19.37
CA TYR A 311 4.27 -24.42 -18.11
C TYR A 311 3.19 -24.94 -17.16
N SER A 312 3.49 -26.03 -16.44
CA SER A 312 2.73 -26.36 -15.23
C SER A 312 3.10 -25.35 -14.17
N TYR A 313 2.10 -24.72 -13.52
CA TYR A 313 2.37 -23.74 -12.47
C TYR A 313 3.24 -24.33 -11.35
N GLU A 314 3.05 -25.59 -10.99
CA GLU A 314 3.85 -26.27 -9.98
C GLU A 314 5.36 -26.28 -10.28
N ASP A 315 5.74 -26.28 -11.56
CA ASP A 315 7.14 -26.26 -11.99
C ASP A 315 7.77 -24.87 -11.88
N ILE A 316 6.95 -23.80 -11.93
CA ILE A 316 7.38 -22.40 -12.03
C ILE A 316 6.94 -21.52 -10.85
N LYS A 317 6.23 -22.05 -9.86
CA LYS A 317 5.67 -21.31 -8.70
C LYS A 317 6.69 -20.54 -7.84
N LYS A 318 7.99 -20.75 -8.05
CA LYS A 318 9.07 -20.01 -7.37
C LYS A 318 9.38 -18.68 -8.04
N VAL A 319 9.04 -18.53 -9.31
CA VAL A 319 9.38 -17.37 -10.16
C VAL A 319 8.14 -16.72 -10.79
N GLU A 320 6.98 -17.36 -10.69
CA GLU A 320 5.72 -16.91 -11.26
C GLU A 320 4.59 -17.02 -10.23
N LEU A 321 3.67 -16.06 -10.27
CA LEU A 321 2.39 -16.09 -9.57
C LEU A 321 1.32 -16.65 -10.51
N GLU A 322 0.47 -17.54 -10.00
CA GLU A 322 -0.64 -18.13 -10.78
C GLU A 322 -1.76 -17.13 -11.06
N ASN A 323 -2.06 -16.28 -10.08
CA ASN A 323 -3.24 -15.42 -10.10
C ASN A 323 -2.87 -14.00 -9.68
N PHE A 324 -3.22 -13.01 -10.50
CA PHE A 324 -3.06 -11.61 -10.16
C PHE A 324 -4.40 -11.07 -9.70
N VAL A 325 -4.51 -10.86 -8.39
CA VAL A 325 -5.73 -10.38 -7.77
C VAL A 325 -5.79 -8.86 -7.90
N LEU A 326 -6.63 -8.35 -8.80
CA LEU A 326 -6.81 -6.91 -8.99
C LEU A 326 -7.86 -6.34 -8.02
N ARG A 327 -8.96 -7.08 -7.82
CA ARG A 327 -10.05 -6.70 -6.92
C ARG A 327 -10.56 -7.93 -6.17
N LYS A 328 -10.72 -7.82 -4.84
CA LYS A 328 -11.48 -8.78 -4.04
C LYS A 328 -12.69 -8.10 -3.42
N VAL A 329 -13.85 -8.73 -3.54
CA VAL A 329 -14.99 -8.43 -2.67
C VAL A 329 -14.75 -9.15 -1.35
N PRO A 330 -14.95 -8.50 -0.20
CA PRO A 330 -14.92 -9.19 1.09
C PRO A 330 -15.91 -10.35 1.03
N GLU A 331 -15.43 -11.58 1.23
CA GLU A 331 -16.30 -12.76 1.26
C GLU A 331 -17.43 -12.50 2.27
N ARG A 332 -18.68 -12.49 1.79
CA ARG A 332 -19.81 -12.75 2.67
C ARG A 332 -19.60 -14.19 3.13
N GLN A 333 -19.32 -14.38 4.41
CA GLN A 333 -19.32 -15.72 5.01
C GLN A 333 -20.71 -16.34 4.79
N GLU A 334 -20.84 -17.15 3.74
CA GLU A 334 -21.99 -18.03 3.54
C GLU A 334 -21.80 -19.24 4.45
N ASN A 335 -22.66 -19.33 5.46
CA ASN A 335 -23.05 -20.53 6.20
C ASN A 335 -21.90 -21.43 6.71
N ASP A 336 -21.47 -21.16 7.94
CA ASP A 336 -21.15 -22.28 8.85
C ASP A 336 -22.42 -23.16 8.91
N GLN A 337 -22.35 -24.34 8.29
CA GLN A 337 -23.34 -25.39 8.43
C GLN A 337 -23.38 -25.80 9.91
N ILE A 338 -24.40 -25.29 10.60
CA ILE A 338 -24.84 -25.83 11.88
C ILE A 338 -25.49 -27.18 11.57
N ASP A 339 -24.91 -28.25 12.11
CA ASP A 339 -25.54 -29.57 12.20
C ASP A 339 -26.93 -29.42 12.85
N PHE A 340 -28.00 -29.56 12.06
CA PHE A 340 -29.35 -29.70 12.58
C PHE A 340 -29.55 -31.14 13.05
N LEU A 341 -29.72 -31.33 14.36
CA LEU A 341 -30.47 -32.47 14.90
C LEU A 341 -31.97 -32.10 14.97
N PRO A 342 -32.88 -33.09 14.87
CA PRO A 342 -34.27 -32.85 14.49
C PRO A 342 -35.09 -32.14 15.56
N GLU A 343 -35.98 -31.27 15.07
CA GLU A 343 -37.02 -30.56 15.80
C GLU A 343 -37.86 -31.50 16.68
N ASN A 344 -38.13 -31.07 17.91
CA ASN A 344 -39.36 -31.40 18.60
C ASN A 344 -40.15 -30.12 18.85
N THR A 345 -41.26 -30.05 18.12
CA THR A 345 -42.52 -29.36 18.40
C THR A 345 -42.84 -29.20 19.89
N ASP A 346 -43.19 -28.00 20.32
CA ASP A 346 -44.58 -27.66 20.70
C ASP A 346 -44.73 -26.17 21.15
N GLN A 347 -45.71 -25.52 20.52
CA GLN A 347 -46.73 -24.56 21.02
C GLN A 347 -46.62 -24.12 22.51
N GLN A 348 -46.90 -22.89 22.98
CA GLN A 348 -47.98 -21.95 22.64
C GLN A 348 -47.90 -20.68 23.57
N GLU A 349 -48.47 -19.56 23.10
CA GLU A 349 -49.23 -18.49 23.81
C GLU A 349 -48.56 -17.60 24.90
N ILE A 350 -48.29 -16.31 24.62
CA ILE A 350 -49.14 -15.09 24.82
C ILE A 350 -49.49 -14.80 26.30
N ILE A 351 -49.13 -13.60 26.80
CA ILE A 351 -50.03 -12.60 27.45
C ILE A 351 -49.28 -11.29 27.74
N SER A 352 -49.96 -10.19 27.38
CA SER A 352 -49.70 -8.77 27.60
C SER A 352 -50.17 -8.27 28.98
N ALA A 353 -49.53 -7.25 29.57
CA ALA A 353 -50.20 -6.11 30.25
C ALA A 353 -49.22 -5.03 30.77
N GLU A 354 -49.30 -3.87 30.10
CA GLU A 354 -49.34 -2.45 30.53
C GLU A 354 -49.35 -2.00 32.03
N PRO A 355 -49.12 -0.67 32.30
CA PRO A 355 -48.20 -0.14 33.33
C PRO A 355 -48.85 0.73 34.45
N PHE A 356 -48.01 1.53 35.16
CA PHE A 356 -48.23 2.68 36.09
C PHE A 356 -47.96 2.41 37.60
N PRO A 357 -47.81 3.42 38.49
CA PRO A 357 -47.22 4.78 38.39
C PRO A 357 -46.32 5.19 39.62
N LEU A 358 -45.71 6.38 39.49
CA LEU A 358 -45.03 7.22 40.51
C LEU A 358 -45.85 7.51 41.78
N LEU A 359 -45.19 7.82 42.91
CA LEU A 359 -45.55 8.79 43.99
C LEU A 359 -44.39 8.93 45.04
N PRO A 360 -44.36 9.94 45.94
CA PRO A 360 -43.21 10.84 46.16
C PRO A 360 -42.80 11.14 47.64
N THR A 361 -41.77 11.99 47.77
CA THR A 361 -41.47 13.05 48.79
C THR A 361 -41.27 12.77 50.30
N ASP A 362 -40.15 13.33 50.76
CA ASP A 362 -39.83 14.10 51.98
C ASP A 362 -39.60 13.44 53.35
N THR A 363 -38.47 13.79 53.98
CA THR A 363 -38.43 14.60 55.23
C THR A 363 -36.99 15.03 55.61
N ASP A 364 -36.94 16.21 56.22
CA ASP A 364 -35.82 17.07 56.63
C ASP A 364 -34.85 16.53 57.71
N GLY A 365 -33.71 17.22 57.89
CA GLY A 365 -33.03 17.26 59.19
C GLY A 365 -31.58 17.77 59.24
N ASP A 366 -31.43 19.06 59.54
CA ASP A 366 -30.36 19.70 60.33
C ASP A 366 -29.08 20.30 59.71
N ARG A 367 -28.90 21.58 60.07
CA ARG A 367 -27.80 22.52 59.84
C ARG A 367 -26.72 22.35 60.91
N GLU A 368 -25.46 22.62 60.57
CA GLU A 368 -24.66 23.69 61.21
C GLU A 368 -23.24 23.84 60.63
N ALA A 369 -22.77 25.09 60.67
CA ALA A 369 -21.39 25.59 60.59
C ALA A 369 -20.67 25.69 59.22
N GLU A 370 -20.67 26.90 58.66
CA GLU A 370 -19.53 27.41 57.89
C GLU A 370 -18.31 27.59 58.80
N PRO A 371 -17.08 27.52 58.23
CA PRO A 371 -16.39 28.79 58.08
C PRO A 371 -15.76 28.97 56.69
N SER A 372 -15.91 30.21 56.21
CA SER A 372 -15.18 30.90 55.16
C SER A 372 -13.71 30.50 55.00
N VAL A 373 -13.28 30.07 53.81
CA VAL A 373 -11.88 30.21 53.36
C VAL A 373 -11.83 30.42 51.84
N THR A 374 -11.45 31.65 51.49
CA THR A 374 -10.73 32.11 50.29
C THR A 374 -11.27 31.82 48.89
N HIS A 375 -11.58 32.91 48.21
CA HIS A 375 -11.32 33.12 46.79
C HIS A 375 -9.96 32.51 46.38
N GLU A 376 -9.95 31.30 45.85
CA GLU A 376 -8.94 30.90 44.89
C GLU A 376 -9.56 31.06 43.51
N GLU A 377 -9.02 32.07 42.83
CA GLU A 377 -9.26 32.38 41.43
C GLU A 377 -9.41 31.09 40.63
N GLU A 378 -10.60 30.88 40.06
CA GLU A 378 -10.74 30.02 38.89
C GLU A 378 -9.75 30.57 37.85
N ARG A 379 -8.54 30.01 37.81
CA ARG A 379 -7.72 30.04 36.61
C ARG A 379 -8.61 29.41 35.55
N LYS A 380 -9.27 30.26 34.78
CA LYS A 380 -9.78 29.92 33.45
C LYS A 380 -8.57 29.58 32.61
N THR A 381 -8.00 28.40 32.84
CA THR A 381 -7.03 27.78 31.97
C THR A 381 -7.77 27.58 30.66
N GLU A 382 -7.32 28.31 29.65
CA GLU A 382 -7.80 28.21 28.28
C GLU A 382 -7.79 26.73 27.88
N ILE A 383 -8.96 26.18 27.56
CA ILE A 383 -9.11 24.77 27.23
C ILE A 383 -8.45 24.55 25.87
N ARG A 384 -7.23 23.99 25.87
CA ARG A 384 -6.51 23.60 24.65
C ARG A 384 -6.78 22.14 24.35
N ILE A 385 -7.58 21.89 23.33
CA ILE A 385 -7.89 20.54 22.83
C ILE A 385 -7.51 20.50 21.35
N TYR A 386 -6.87 19.41 20.94
CA TYR A 386 -6.59 19.16 19.53
C TYR A 386 -7.87 18.78 18.80
N GLU A 387 -8.17 19.47 17.70
CA GLU A 387 -9.29 19.14 16.82
C GLU A 387 -8.85 19.02 15.36
N ASN A 388 -8.98 17.81 14.81
CA ASN A 388 -8.94 17.57 13.38
C ASN A 388 -9.98 16.50 13.04
N LYS A 389 -11.20 16.92 12.68
CA LYS A 389 -12.33 16.01 12.47
C LYS A 389 -12.06 14.94 11.40
N VAL A 390 -11.23 15.26 10.41
CA VAL A 390 -10.89 14.33 9.32
C VAL A 390 -9.98 13.22 9.86
N LEU A 391 -8.86 13.58 10.48
CA LEU A 391 -7.93 12.58 11.03
C LEU A 391 -8.57 11.79 12.18
N GLN A 392 -9.35 12.45 13.02
CA GLN A 392 -10.13 11.79 14.08
C GLN A 392 -11.11 10.76 13.56
N LYS A 393 -11.82 11.08 12.46
CA LYS A 393 -12.74 10.16 11.82
C LYS A 393 -11.99 9.00 11.18
N ASN A 394 -10.95 9.29 10.41
CA ASN A 394 -10.17 8.25 9.73
C ASN A 394 -9.52 7.28 10.72
N LEU A 395 -8.93 7.79 11.81
CA LEU A 395 -8.37 6.96 12.87
C LEU A 395 -9.43 6.03 13.49
N TYR A 396 -10.65 6.54 13.66
CA TYR A 396 -11.77 5.74 14.18
C TYR A 396 -12.29 4.71 13.16
N GLU A 397 -12.38 5.06 11.87
CA GLU A 397 -12.77 4.11 10.83
C GLU A 397 -11.75 2.97 10.69
N ILE A 398 -10.44 3.23 10.84
CA ILE A 398 -9.42 2.16 10.88
C ILE A 398 -9.72 1.17 12.00
N VAL A 399 -9.98 1.66 13.21
CA VAL A 399 -10.34 0.82 14.36
C VAL A 399 -11.59 -0.03 14.08
N LYS A 400 -12.60 0.56 13.42
CA LYS A 400 -13.85 -0.09 13.08
C LYS A 400 -13.70 -1.14 11.97
N GLU A 401 -13.11 -0.77 10.84
CA GLU A 401 -12.93 -1.63 9.67
C GLU A 401 -12.05 -2.83 9.98
N LYS A 402 -10.95 -2.61 10.72
CA LYS A 402 -10.01 -3.68 11.10
C LYS A 402 -10.41 -4.43 12.37
N LYS A 403 -11.56 -4.08 12.97
CA LYS A 403 -12.11 -4.68 14.20
C LYS A 403 -11.06 -4.76 15.32
N LEU A 404 -10.36 -3.67 15.54
CA LEU A 404 -9.21 -3.63 16.46
C LEU A 404 -9.63 -3.57 17.93
N PHE A 405 -10.93 -3.54 18.24
CA PHE A 405 -11.40 -3.36 19.61
C PHE A 405 -11.58 -4.71 20.33
N HIS A 406 -10.65 -5.15 21.19
CA HIS A 406 -10.77 -6.47 21.85
C HIS A 406 -11.90 -6.52 22.89
N GLN A 407 -12.71 -7.60 22.88
CA GLN A 407 -13.60 -7.96 23.98
C GLN A 407 -13.00 -9.09 24.83
N GLY A 408 -12.97 -8.89 26.16
CA GLY A 408 -12.59 -9.93 27.11
C GLY A 408 -11.09 -10.14 27.25
N HIS A 409 -10.43 -9.30 28.07
CA HIS A 409 -9.14 -9.65 28.66
C HIS A 409 -9.17 -9.38 30.16
N PHE A 410 -9.04 -10.45 30.94
CA PHE A 410 -8.79 -10.41 32.38
C PHE A 410 -7.28 -10.32 32.60
N HIS A 411 -6.80 -9.24 33.23
CA HIS A 411 -5.54 -9.28 33.97
C HIS A 411 -5.76 -8.69 35.36
N TRP A 412 -5.62 -9.56 36.36
CA TRP A 412 -5.66 -9.27 37.79
C TRP A 412 -4.47 -8.37 38.17
N SER A 413 -4.67 -7.06 38.10
CA SER A 413 -3.98 -6.13 38.97
C SER A 413 -5.02 -5.20 39.56
N GLU A 414 -4.85 -4.79 40.81
CA GLU A 414 -5.84 -3.97 41.53
C GLU A 414 -6.15 -2.62 40.83
N THR A 415 -5.42 -2.24 39.77
CA THR A 415 -5.39 -0.85 39.28
C THR A 415 -5.20 -0.62 37.77
N SER A 416 -4.97 -1.64 36.93
CA SER A 416 -4.83 -1.44 35.47
C SER A 416 -5.98 -2.10 34.70
N ARG A 417 -6.82 -1.28 34.07
CA ARG A 417 -7.94 -1.73 33.22
C ARG A 417 -7.86 -1.20 31.80
N ALA A 418 -6.73 -0.65 31.35
CA ALA A 418 -6.68 0.21 30.15
C ALA A 418 -5.88 -0.33 28.97
N HIS A 419 -4.96 -1.27 29.18
CA HIS A 419 -4.11 -1.77 28.10
C HIS A 419 -4.82 -2.91 27.37
N ASN A 420 -4.78 -2.86 26.04
CA ASN A 420 -5.27 -3.86 25.08
C ASN A 420 -6.77 -3.81 24.75
N TRP A 421 -7.46 -2.68 24.93
CA TRP A 421 -8.79 -2.52 24.34
C TRP A 421 -8.74 -2.29 22.84
N ILE A 422 -7.67 -1.66 22.36
CA ILE A 422 -7.41 -1.43 20.95
C ILE A 422 -6.13 -2.18 20.63
N ASP A 423 -6.16 -3.03 19.61
CA ASP A 423 -5.01 -3.76 19.10
C ASP A 423 -4.09 -2.83 18.32
N ILE A 424 -3.32 -2.04 19.06
CA ILE A 424 -2.36 -1.11 18.45
C ILE A 424 -1.23 -1.87 17.77
N GLY A 425 -0.83 -3.05 18.26
CA GLY A 425 0.15 -3.89 17.57
C GLY A 425 -0.29 -4.17 16.14
N ARG A 426 -1.52 -4.67 15.97
CA ARG A 426 -2.11 -4.92 14.65
C ARG A 426 -2.32 -3.66 13.81
N LEU A 427 -2.61 -2.52 14.43
CA LEU A 427 -2.65 -1.22 13.75
C LEU A 427 -1.27 -0.87 13.17
N LEU A 428 -0.21 -0.98 13.98
CA LEU A 428 1.13 -0.55 13.61
C LEU A 428 1.89 -1.58 12.75
N GLU A 429 1.41 -2.82 12.66
CA GLU A 429 1.90 -3.85 11.71
C GLU A 429 1.59 -3.48 10.26
N ASN A 430 0.49 -2.77 10.00
CA ASN A 430 0.17 -2.28 8.66
C ASN A 430 0.89 -0.95 8.39
N PHE A 431 1.65 -0.90 7.30
CA PHE A 431 2.49 0.26 7.00
C PHE A 431 1.68 1.53 6.70
N GLU A 432 0.57 1.43 5.97
CA GLU A 432 -0.34 2.57 5.74
C GLU A 432 -0.87 3.17 7.04
N ASP A 433 -1.39 2.32 7.94
CA ASP A 433 -1.89 2.73 9.26
C ASP A 433 -0.79 3.31 10.14
N LEU A 434 0.41 2.71 10.14
CA LEU A 434 1.57 3.25 10.85
C LEU A 434 1.94 4.64 10.31
N TYR A 435 2.01 4.81 9.00
CA TYR A 435 2.32 6.09 8.38
C TYR A 435 1.23 7.12 8.66
N PHE A 436 -0.04 6.70 8.64
CA PHE A 436 -1.18 7.52 9.04
C PHE A 436 -1.08 7.93 10.51
N ALA A 437 -0.79 7.01 11.44
CA ALA A 437 -0.61 7.28 12.86
C ALA A 437 0.55 8.26 13.11
N GLN A 438 1.68 8.05 12.45
CA GLN A 438 2.83 8.95 12.49
C GLN A 438 2.45 10.35 12.00
N ASN A 439 1.82 10.48 10.83
CA ASN A 439 1.37 11.77 10.29
C ASN A 439 0.37 12.47 11.20
N THR A 440 -0.50 11.70 11.84
CA THR A 440 -1.50 12.25 12.74
C THR A 440 -0.85 12.83 13.99
N ILE A 441 0.15 12.15 14.57
CA ILE A 441 0.95 12.73 15.66
C ILE A 441 1.70 13.97 15.19
N ILE A 442 2.28 13.96 13.98
CA ILE A 442 2.91 15.14 13.40
C ILE A 442 1.91 16.31 13.28
N ASP A 443 0.66 16.08 12.85
CA ASP A 443 -0.38 17.11 12.78
C ASP A 443 -0.72 17.67 14.16
N VAL A 444 -0.78 16.85 15.21
CA VAL A 444 -0.95 17.33 16.59
C VAL A 444 0.23 18.22 17.00
N LEU A 445 1.45 17.76 16.75
CA LEU A 445 2.68 18.48 17.10
C LEU A 445 2.77 19.85 16.41
N GLU A 446 2.36 19.96 15.14
CA GLU A 446 2.39 21.20 14.37
C GLU A 446 1.24 22.13 14.74
N LYS A 447 0.00 21.64 14.77
CA LYS A 447 -1.17 22.50 15.07
C LYS A 447 -1.19 23.05 16.47
N MET A 448 -0.63 22.31 17.41
CA MET A 448 -0.52 22.73 18.80
C MET A 448 0.83 23.41 19.09
N GLU A 449 1.68 23.60 18.07
CA GLU A 449 2.97 24.30 18.14
C GLU A 449 3.90 23.73 19.24
N LEU A 450 3.87 22.40 19.44
CA LEU A 450 4.46 21.77 20.63
C LEU A 450 5.98 21.60 20.52
N VAL A 451 6.51 21.50 19.30
CA VAL A 451 7.90 21.11 19.06
C VAL A 451 8.87 22.27 19.31
N GLU A 452 8.48 23.50 18.96
CA GLU A 452 9.33 24.69 19.11
C GLU A 452 9.74 24.96 20.57
N GLN A 453 8.87 24.58 21.51
CA GLN A 453 9.08 24.74 22.95
C GLN A 453 9.73 23.51 23.62
N ALA A 454 10.00 22.43 22.88
CA ALA A 454 10.50 21.17 23.42
C ALA A 454 12.02 21.00 23.28
N ASP A 455 12.64 20.47 24.33
CA ASP A 455 14.08 20.17 24.36
C ASP A 455 14.40 18.71 23.99
N LEU A 456 13.43 17.81 24.21
CA LEU A 456 13.58 16.37 24.03
C LEU A 456 12.24 15.73 23.65
N ILE A 457 12.28 14.81 22.69
CA ILE A 457 11.18 13.92 22.33
C ILE A 457 11.52 12.51 22.79
N ILE A 458 10.57 11.85 23.45
CA ILE A 458 10.68 10.48 23.92
C ILE A 458 9.55 9.63 23.35
N GLY A 459 9.89 8.60 22.59
CA GLY A 459 8.94 7.53 22.27
C GLY A 459 8.73 6.63 23.48
N LEU A 460 7.49 6.42 23.91
CA LEU A 460 7.16 5.62 25.09
C LEU A 460 6.62 4.25 24.69
N GLY A 461 7.29 3.18 25.13
CA GLY A 461 6.98 1.81 24.73
C GLY A 461 7.25 1.53 23.25
N TYR A 462 7.15 0.27 22.84
CA TYR A 462 7.46 -0.12 21.46
C TYR A 462 6.58 0.65 20.45
N GLU A 463 5.28 0.73 20.75
CA GLU A 463 4.27 1.39 19.93
C GLU A 463 4.53 2.89 19.84
N GLY A 464 4.74 3.57 20.98
CA GLY A 464 5.06 5.00 21.00
C GLY A 464 6.38 5.31 20.30
N ASN A 465 7.39 4.43 20.38
CA ASN A 465 8.65 4.59 19.64
C ASN A 465 8.46 4.48 18.12
N MET A 466 7.66 3.51 17.65
CA MET A 466 7.34 3.37 16.23
C MET A 466 6.60 4.60 15.70
N ILE A 467 5.62 5.09 16.46
CA ILE A 467 4.85 6.30 16.10
C ILE A 467 5.72 7.56 16.14
N ALA A 468 6.61 7.69 17.13
CA ALA A 468 7.45 8.87 17.31
C ALA A 468 8.66 8.93 16.37
N SER A 469 9.03 7.81 15.75
CA SER A 469 10.20 7.71 14.86
C SER A 469 10.20 8.77 13.74
N LYS A 470 9.04 9.08 13.15
CA LYS A 470 8.93 10.14 12.14
C LYS A 470 9.23 11.53 12.70
N ALA A 471 8.83 11.82 13.94
CA ALA A 471 9.15 13.09 14.60
C ALA A 471 10.67 13.23 14.79
N SER A 472 11.38 12.14 15.10
CA SER A 472 12.84 12.13 15.22
C SER A 472 13.60 12.50 13.94
N LEU A 473 13.00 12.24 12.77
CA LEU A 473 13.56 12.55 11.46
C LEU A 473 13.19 13.96 10.99
N LYS A 474 11.98 14.40 11.35
CA LYS A 474 11.42 15.68 10.89
C LYS A 474 11.96 16.87 11.68
N TYR A 475 12.20 16.70 12.98
CA TYR A 475 12.51 17.79 13.89
C TYR A 475 13.95 17.71 14.41
N PRO A 476 14.63 18.87 14.61
CA PRO A 476 16.01 18.91 15.10
C PRO A 476 16.16 18.60 16.60
N GLN A 477 15.06 18.54 17.35
CA GLN A 477 15.03 18.21 18.77
C GLN A 477 15.65 16.84 19.03
N LYS A 478 16.29 16.68 20.19
CA LYS A 478 16.85 15.38 20.55
C LYS A 478 15.74 14.35 20.68
N TYR A 479 16.08 13.11 20.33
CA TYR A 479 15.17 11.98 20.40
C TYR A 479 15.74 10.85 21.25
N THR A 480 14.89 10.20 22.03
CA THR A 480 15.23 8.98 22.77
C THR A 480 13.99 8.10 22.97
N TYR A 481 14.18 6.95 23.62
CA TYR A 481 13.17 5.93 23.85
C TYR A 481 13.15 5.53 25.33
N LEU A 482 11.96 5.27 25.86
CA LEU A 482 11.79 4.65 27.17
C LEU A 482 10.74 3.52 27.13
N PRO A 483 11.01 2.35 27.73
CA PRO A 483 10.02 1.30 27.87
C PRO A 483 8.92 1.66 28.88
N TYR A 484 7.78 0.96 28.79
CA TYR A 484 6.68 1.15 29.72
C TYR A 484 7.04 0.72 31.15
N SER A 485 6.54 1.47 32.14
CA SER A 485 6.87 1.26 33.56
C SER A 485 6.35 -0.07 34.15
N TYR A 486 5.38 -0.75 33.51
CA TYR A 486 4.82 -2.04 33.96
C TYR A 486 5.49 -3.27 33.32
N ARG A 487 6.18 -3.13 32.18
CA ARG A 487 7.06 -4.18 31.58
C ARG A 487 8.53 -3.96 31.91
N TRP A 488 8.81 -3.12 32.89
CA TRP A 488 10.18 -2.74 33.25
C TRP A 488 11.11 -3.92 33.52
N LEU A 489 10.59 -5.04 34.03
CA LEU A 489 11.38 -6.25 34.29
C LEU A 489 11.62 -7.11 33.04
N ASP A 490 10.87 -6.87 31.96
CA ASP A 490 11.00 -7.58 30.68
C ASP A 490 12.13 -7.02 29.82
N HIS A 491 12.65 -5.84 30.17
CA HIS A 491 13.74 -5.16 29.48
C HIS A 491 15.05 -5.28 30.24
N ASN A 492 16.16 -5.24 29.50
CA ASN A 492 17.48 -5.20 30.12
C ASN A 492 17.65 -3.91 30.92
N LYS A 493 18.47 -3.97 31.98
CA LYS A 493 18.75 -2.81 32.86
C LYS A 493 19.29 -1.58 32.12
N PHE A 494 19.91 -1.76 30.94
CA PHE A 494 20.42 -0.64 30.14
C PHE A 494 19.33 -0.01 29.26
N GLU A 495 18.32 -0.78 28.81
CA GLU A 495 17.18 -0.27 28.02
C GLU A 495 16.22 0.55 28.87
N ASN A 496 16.17 0.23 30.17
CA ASN A 496 15.40 0.94 31.19
C ASN A 496 16.04 2.27 31.61
N LYS A 497 17.18 2.67 31.02
CA LYS A 497 17.89 3.88 31.42
C LYS A 497 17.93 4.92 30.32
N LEU A 498 17.70 6.17 30.67
CA LEU A 498 18.01 7.28 29.77
C LEU A 498 19.53 7.38 29.62
N ASN A 499 20.01 7.34 28.38
CA ASN A 499 21.40 7.67 28.06
C ASN A 499 21.68 9.19 28.09
N LEU A 500 20.78 9.95 28.73
CA LEU A 500 20.82 11.40 28.86
C LEU A 500 20.76 11.75 30.34
N LYS A 501 21.59 12.69 30.77
CA LYS A 501 21.53 13.28 32.11
C LYS A 501 20.89 14.65 32.03
N ASN A 502 20.11 15.02 33.05
CA ASN A 502 19.49 16.33 33.18
C ASN A 502 19.94 17.07 34.45
N GLU A 503 21.13 16.79 34.97
CA GLU A 503 21.69 17.44 36.18
C GLU A 503 21.81 18.97 35.98
N ASP A 504 22.14 19.41 34.77
CA ASP A 504 22.31 20.83 34.39
C ASP A 504 20.99 21.53 33.97
N LYS A 505 19.82 20.90 34.15
CA LYS A 505 18.51 21.42 33.73
C LYS A 505 18.44 21.81 32.25
N LYS A 506 19.08 21.01 31.39
CA LYS A 506 19.14 21.22 29.94
C LYS A 506 17.83 20.86 29.23
N TYR A 507 17.09 19.89 29.76
CA TYR A 507 15.81 19.43 29.23
C TYR A 507 14.70 19.90 30.16
N LYS A 508 14.12 21.07 29.89
CA LYS A 508 13.07 21.69 30.69
C LYS A 508 11.68 21.30 30.20
N THR A 509 11.53 21.13 28.89
CA THR A 509 10.27 20.68 28.27
C THR A 509 10.50 19.38 27.52
N VAL A 510 9.75 18.33 27.89
CA VAL A 510 9.86 16.99 27.29
C VAL A 510 8.55 16.59 26.65
N ILE A 511 8.59 16.10 25.41
CA ILE A 511 7.43 15.48 24.75
C ILE A 511 7.52 13.96 24.89
N LEU A 512 6.46 13.34 25.40
CA LEU A 512 6.24 11.89 25.43
C LEU A 512 5.20 11.52 24.37
N ILE A 513 5.56 10.63 23.45
CA ILE A 513 4.64 10.13 22.40
C ILE A 513 4.30 8.67 22.69
N THR A 514 3.01 8.34 22.71
CA THR A 514 2.49 7.02 23.07
C THR A 514 1.24 6.70 22.23
N ASP A 515 0.72 5.49 22.35
CA ASP A 515 -0.45 5.01 21.62
C ASP A 515 -1.76 5.31 22.37
N VAL A 516 -1.96 4.72 23.54
CA VAL A 516 -3.23 4.78 24.28
C VAL A 516 -2.99 5.27 25.71
N VAL A 517 -3.76 6.28 26.12
CA VAL A 517 -3.75 6.78 27.50
C VAL A 517 -5.15 6.68 28.09
N ASN A 518 -5.24 6.24 29.35
CA ASN A 518 -6.48 6.25 30.12
C ASN A 518 -6.40 7.26 31.28
N ASP A 519 -5.83 6.90 32.42
CA ASP A 519 -5.77 7.77 33.60
C ASP A 519 -4.40 8.46 33.78
N GLY A 520 -3.42 8.15 32.93
CA GLY A 520 -2.05 8.68 32.99
C GLY A 520 -1.15 8.07 34.07
N ARG A 521 -1.60 7.06 34.82
CA ARG A 521 -0.83 6.49 35.95
C ARG A 521 0.51 5.90 35.52
N THR A 522 0.56 5.24 34.36
CA THR A 522 1.81 4.69 33.79
C THR A 522 2.86 5.77 33.58
N ILE A 523 2.43 6.97 33.15
CA ILE A 523 3.28 8.13 32.90
C ILE A 523 3.74 8.73 34.23
N ARG A 524 2.82 8.96 35.18
CA ARG A 524 3.18 9.48 36.52
C ARG A 524 4.17 8.57 37.24
N LYS A 525 4.00 7.24 37.17
CA LYS A 525 4.98 6.27 37.70
C LYS A 525 6.32 6.28 36.98
N LEU A 526 6.34 6.48 35.67
CA LEU A 526 7.59 6.60 34.91
C LEU A 526 8.41 7.81 35.38
N VAL A 527 7.71 8.92 35.61
CA VAL A 527 8.28 10.23 35.94
C VAL A 527 8.61 10.36 37.43
N GLY A 528 7.77 9.85 38.32
CA GLY A 528 7.83 10.14 39.76
C GLY A 528 8.44 9.06 40.65
N LYS A 529 8.57 7.82 40.18
CA LYS A 529 8.98 6.70 41.03
C LYS A 529 10.51 6.60 41.16
N GLU A 530 11.00 6.45 42.39
CA GLU A 530 12.44 6.48 42.73
C GLU A 530 13.30 5.43 41.99
N ASP A 531 12.75 4.26 41.66
CA ASP A 531 13.45 3.19 40.93
C ASP A 531 13.32 3.31 39.38
N ARG A 532 12.97 4.51 38.90
CA ARG A 532 12.83 4.89 37.49
C ARG A 532 13.73 6.10 37.19
N GLU A 533 13.41 6.86 36.15
CA GLU A 533 14.18 8.04 35.71
C GLU A 533 13.79 9.33 36.45
N LYS A 534 13.34 9.22 37.70
CA LYS A 534 12.86 10.36 38.51
C LYS A 534 13.88 11.49 38.59
N THR A 535 15.15 11.17 38.78
CA THR A 535 16.24 12.16 38.85
C THR A 535 16.38 12.99 37.57
N PHE A 536 16.08 12.41 36.41
CA PHE A 536 16.04 13.14 35.14
C PHE A 536 14.83 14.08 35.09
N PHE A 537 13.66 13.57 35.46
CA PHE A 537 12.38 14.27 35.35
C PHE A 537 12.14 15.32 36.45
N ASP A 538 12.78 15.23 37.62
CA ASP A 538 12.71 16.25 38.68
C ASP A 538 13.18 17.64 38.20
N ASN A 539 14.02 17.67 37.16
CA ASN A 539 14.52 18.89 36.53
C ASN A 539 13.73 19.30 35.27
N VAL A 540 12.68 18.56 34.91
CA VAL A 540 11.78 18.88 33.79
C VAL A 540 10.66 19.77 34.32
N GLU A 541 10.55 20.98 33.77
CA GLU A 541 9.54 21.95 34.15
C GLU A 541 8.16 21.59 33.57
N LYS A 542 8.13 21.00 32.37
CA LYS A 542 6.89 20.68 31.64
C LYS A 542 6.98 19.36 30.87
N ILE A 543 5.96 18.52 31.00
CA ILE A 543 5.86 17.23 30.30
C ILE A 543 4.65 17.28 29.37
N ILE A 544 4.86 17.21 28.07
CA ILE A 544 3.81 17.19 27.06
C ILE A 544 3.60 15.75 26.63
N VAL A 545 2.40 15.20 26.80
CA VAL A 545 2.03 13.84 26.40
C VAL A 545 1.15 13.92 25.17
N VAL A 546 1.53 13.21 24.11
CA VAL A 546 0.74 13.10 22.87
C VAL A 546 0.41 11.63 22.62
N SER A 547 -0.88 11.35 22.40
CA SER A 547 -1.38 9.98 22.17
C SER A 547 -2.29 9.87 20.95
N LEU A 548 -2.42 8.67 20.38
CA LEU A 548 -3.45 8.39 19.38
C LEU A 548 -4.84 8.37 20.03
N PHE A 549 -4.95 7.70 21.18
CA PHE A 549 -6.25 7.48 21.83
C PHE A 549 -6.25 7.89 23.30
N TYR A 550 -7.33 8.57 23.69
CA TYR A 550 -7.70 8.77 25.08
C TYR A 550 -8.93 7.93 25.41
N THR A 551 -8.82 7.05 26.41
CA THR A 551 -9.87 6.09 26.76
C THR A 551 -10.52 6.34 28.11
N GLY A 552 -10.13 7.44 28.78
CA GLY A 552 -10.70 7.83 30.06
C GLY A 552 -12.14 8.32 29.96
N ASP A 553 -12.79 8.33 31.12
CA ASP A 553 -14.20 8.69 31.32
C ASP A 553 -14.42 10.20 31.50
N GLN A 554 -13.36 10.94 31.79
CA GLN A 554 -13.40 12.38 31.98
C GLN A 554 -13.46 13.13 30.64
N LYS A 555 -13.99 14.35 30.68
CA LYS A 555 -14.00 15.24 29.50
C LYS A 555 -12.57 15.68 29.20
N LEU A 556 -12.12 15.46 27.96
CA LEU A 556 -10.75 15.76 27.54
C LEU A 556 -10.36 17.21 27.86
N ASN A 557 -9.24 17.38 28.56
CA ASN A 557 -8.59 18.66 28.83
C ASN A 557 -7.08 18.46 28.86
N HIS A 558 -6.31 19.52 28.63
CA HIS A 558 -4.86 19.46 28.60
C HIS A 558 -4.23 19.08 29.96
N ASP A 559 -4.88 19.33 31.09
CA ASP A 559 -4.33 19.01 32.42
C ASP A 559 -4.91 17.72 33.04
N ILE A 560 -5.67 16.95 32.27
CA ILE A 560 -6.46 15.80 32.74
C ILE A 560 -5.63 14.67 33.36
N LEU A 561 -4.33 14.59 33.05
CA LEU A 561 -3.42 13.57 33.58
C LEU A 561 -2.68 14.01 34.86
N ASN A 562 -2.91 15.22 35.34
CA ASN A 562 -2.27 15.72 36.57
C ASN A 562 -2.90 15.07 37.80
N TYR A 563 -2.08 14.76 38.79
CA TYR A 563 -2.49 14.10 40.05
C TYR A 563 -3.65 14.83 40.72
N ASP A 564 -3.62 16.16 40.74
CA ASP A 564 -4.64 17.02 41.37
C ASP A 564 -5.99 16.99 40.63
N ARG A 565 -6.02 16.53 39.38
CA ARG A 565 -7.25 16.35 38.58
C ARG A 565 -7.86 14.95 38.74
N LEU A 566 -7.14 14.01 39.34
CA LEU A 566 -7.65 12.66 39.56
C LEU A 566 -8.72 12.63 40.66
N PRO A 567 -9.75 11.77 40.54
CA PRO A 567 -10.64 11.49 41.66
C PRO A 567 -9.86 10.89 42.84
N LYS A 568 -10.25 11.23 44.08
CA LYS A 568 -9.54 10.85 45.32
C LYS A 568 -9.24 9.36 45.44
N GLU A 569 -10.09 8.52 44.88
CA GLU A 569 -9.92 7.06 44.85
C GLU A 569 -8.75 6.58 43.97
N TYR A 570 -8.42 7.30 42.90
CA TYR A 570 -7.30 6.98 42.00
C TYR A 570 -5.96 7.55 42.47
N GLN A 571 -5.97 8.55 43.35
CA GLN A 571 -4.76 9.15 43.94
C GLN A 571 -4.01 8.18 44.88
N LYS A 572 -4.68 7.14 45.38
CA LYS A 572 -4.08 6.17 46.30
C LYS A 572 -3.00 5.33 45.60
N ASN A 573 -1.77 5.37 46.14
CA ASN A 573 -0.58 4.70 45.60
C ASN A 573 -0.16 5.19 44.20
N ASP A 574 -0.39 6.47 43.90
CA ASP A 574 0.07 7.12 42.67
C ASP A 574 1.10 8.22 42.98
N GLU A 575 1.85 8.65 41.97
CA GLU A 575 2.89 9.66 42.13
C GLU A 575 2.32 11.08 41.96
N VAL A 576 2.73 12.00 42.83
CA VAL A 576 2.27 13.40 42.81
C VAL A 576 2.99 14.19 41.70
N ILE A 577 2.43 14.15 40.50
CA ILE A 577 2.95 14.83 39.30
C ILE A 577 1.84 15.71 38.70
N ASN A 578 2.12 17.02 38.57
CA ASN A 578 1.14 18.05 38.19
C ASN A 578 1.62 18.97 37.05
N ASN A 579 2.70 18.64 36.38
CA ASN A 579 3.27 19.40 35.27
C ASN A 579 3.07 18.73 33.89
N ILE A 580 2.00 17.94 33.75
CA ILE A 580 1.65 17.23 32.52
C ILE A 580 0.63 18.06 31.71
N GLU A 581 0.93 18.24 30.43
CA GLU A 581 0.02 18.73 29.40
C GLU A 581 -0.29 17.59 28.42
N PHE A 582 -1.56 17.32 28.14
CA PHE A 582 -1.99 16.14 27.41
C PHE A 582 -2.79 16.48 26.15
N TYR A 583 -2.39 15.83 25.06
CA TYR A 583 -3.05 15.90 23.77
C TYR A 583 -3.35 14.49 23.27
N SER A 584 -4.54 14.31 22.71
CA SER A 584 -4.93 13.06 22.09
C SER A 584 -5.61 13.33 20.76
N VAL A 585 -5.38 12.46 19.78
CA VAL A 585 -6.09 12.55 18.50
C VAL A 585 -7.56 12.29 18.72
N ARG A 586 -7.91 11.12 19.30
CA ARG A 586 -9.29 10.65 19.41
C ARG A 586 -9.63 10.18 20.82
N GLN A 587 -10.70 10.74 21.40
CA GLN A 587 -11.31 10.19 22.60
C GLN A 587 -12.24 9.02 22.23
N LEU A 588 -12.04 7.88 22.88
CA LEU A 588 -12.90 6.69 22.81
C LEU A 588 -13.30 6.29 24.21
N LYS A 589 -14.47 6.77 24.66
CA LYS A 589 -14.99 6.45 25.98
C LYS A 589 -15.34 4.97 26.04
N ILE A 590 -14.67 4.23 26.92
CA ILE A 590 -14.95 2.83 27.16
C ILE A 590 -16.01 2.74 28.26
N GLU A 591 -17.28 2.76 27.86
CA GLU A 591 -18.38 2.55 28.80
C GLU A 591 -18.46 1.09 29.23
N LYS A 592 -18.88 0.84 30.47
CA LYS A 592 -19.44 -0.46 30.81
C LYS A 592 -20.70 -0.60 29.96
N CYS A 593 -20.82 -1.62 29.10
CA CYS A 593 -22.09 -1.84 28.39
C CYS A 593 -23.22 -1.89 29.44
N PRO A 594 -24.37 -1.24 29.18
CA PRO A 594 -25.47 -1.26 30.12
C PRO A 594 -25.94 -2.70 30.35
N TYR A 595 -26.34 -2.99 31.59
CA TYR A 595 -26.93 -4.27 31.96
C TYR A 595 -28.45 -4.17 31.70
N GLY A 596 -28.90 -4.60 30.52
CA GLY A 596 -30.30 -4.50 30.08
C GLY A 596 -30.45 -4.76 28.57
N ASP A 597 -31.66 -4.68 28.02
CA ASP A 597 -31.96 -4.86 26.58
C ASP A 597 -31.48 -3.70 25.67
N ASP A 598 -31.15 -2.57 26.29
CA ASP A 598 -30.65 -1.33 25.67
C ASP A 598 -29.19 -1.42 25.18
N TYR A 599 -28.45 -2.45 25.60
CA TYR A 599 -27.07 -2.70 25.17
C TYR A 599 -26.89 -2.79 23.64
N LYS A 600 -27.94 -3.20 22.90
CA LYS A 600 -27.94 -3.28 21.42
C LYS A 600 -27.86 -1.90 20.75
N THR A 601 -28.39 -0.86 21.40
CA THR A 601 -28.45 0.50 20.87
C THR A 601 -27.46 1.45 21.55
N GLU A 602 -27.16 1.23 22.83
CA GLU A 602 -26.32 2.11 23.62
C GLU A 602 -24.85 1.66 23.68
N CYS A 603 -24.56 0.36 23.62
CA CYS A 603 -23.16 -0.08 23.63
C CYS A 603 -22.53 0.18 22.26
N PHE A 604 -21.63 1.16 22.17
CA PHE A 604 -21.01 1.58 20.90
C PHE A 604 -20.23 0.46 20.20
N ILE A 605 -19.70 -0.51 20.95
CA ILE A 605 -19.03 -1.69 20.39
C ILE A 605 -20.00 -2.53 19.54
N LEU A 606 -21.25 -2.65 19.99
CA LEU A 606 -22.34 -3.34 19.29
C LEU A 606 -22.96 -2.48 18.19
N ARG A 607 -23.29 -1.22 18.52
CA ARG A 607 -23.87 -0.26 17.57
C ARG A 607 -22.96 -0.03 16.36
N ASP A 608 -21.67 0.16 16.61
CA ASP A 608 -20.69 0.52 15.58
C ASP A 608 -19.89 -0.70 15.08
N ASN A 609 -20.22 -1.91 15.56
CA ASN A 609 -19.63 -3.19 15.15
C ASN A 609 -18.10 -3.23 15.23
N LEU A 610 -17.54 -2.75 16.35
CA LEU A 610 -16.09 -2.57 16.54
C LEU A 610 -15.35 -3.89 16.84
N HIS A 611 -16.08 -4.99 17.10
CA HIS A 611 -15.52 -6.32 17.35
C HIS A 611 -16.48 -7.44 16.91
N CYS A 612 -15.99 -8.69 16.89
CA CYS A 612 -16.84 -9.87 16.81
C CYS A 612 -17.53 -10.13 18.16
N VAL A 613 -18.84 -9.88 18.27
CA VAL A 613 -19.57 -10.14 19.52
C VAL A 613 -19.92 -11.63 19.59
N HIS A 614 -19.26 -12.37 20.48
CA HIS A 614 -19.58 -13.77 20.73
C HIS A 614 -20.84 -13.86 21.61
N LYS A 615 -21.95 -14.36 21.04
CA LYS A 615 -23.17 -14.68 21.80
C LYS A 615 -22.96 -16.01 22.52
N PHE A 616 -22.72 -15.98 23.83
CA PHE A 616 -22.56 -17.19 24.63
C PHE A 616 -23.89 -17.78 25.13
N TYR A 617 -24.96 -17.00 25.12
CA TYR A 617 -26.31 -17.45 25.49
C TYR A 617 -27.32 -16.87 24.49
N THR A 618 -28.11 -17.75 23.89
CA THR A 618 -29.36 -17.38 23.22
C THR A 618 -30.43 -17.32 24.30
N GLU A 619 -30.93 -16.12 24.63
CA GLU A 619 -32.28 -16.01 25.17
C GLU A 619 -33.24 -16.44 24.06
N GLN A 620 -34.04 -17.47 24.34
CA GLN A 620 -35.03 -18.04 23.42
C GLN A 620 -36.15 -17.06 23.11
#